data_AF-A0A6J5IRX7-F1
#
_entry.id   AF-A0A6J5IRX7-F1
#
_cell.length_a   1.000
_cell.length_b   1.000
_cell.length_c   1.000
_cell.angle_alpha   90.00
_cell.angle_beta   90.00
_cell.angle_gamma   90.00
#
_symmetry.space_group_name_H-M   'P 1'
#
loop_
_entity.id
_entity.type
_entity.pdbx_description
1 polymer ?
#
loop_
_entity_poly.entity_id
_entity_poly.type
_entity_poly.pdbx_seq_one_letter_code
_entity_poly.pdbx_strand_id
1 'polypeptide(L)'
;MITTPMLQKIPVVRDQDGYFIHPDLLHFWTVTRDSAEHCTKEQWAALEAQAGIKTSIYYLESEPADHPAVVAYWERGEGVSLWNPDPEPGWWLIEIGDNDDGPYAVYATHAWDEMTRKPFDRIRTCCKSDRTHCAHRGVAGEKFASSQGRCFNVETLVTLNANTL
;
A
#
# COMPACT_ATOMS: atom_id res chain seq x y z
N MET A 1 -3.80 22.94 -10.82
CA MET A 1 -5.08 22.21 -10.67
C MET A 1 -5.01 21.49 -9.34
N ILE A 2 -5.98 21.70 -8.46
CA ILE A 2 -6.02 21.02 -7.17
C ILE A 2 -6.68 19.67 -7.47
N THR A 3 -5.90 18.60 -7.54
CA THR A 3 -6.45 17.26 -7.69
C THR A 3 -7.12 16.93 -6.36
N THR A 4 -8.44 16.80 -6.35
CA THR A 4 -9.15 16.30 -5.17
C THR A 4 -8.63 14.90 -4.90
N PRO A 5 -8.13 14.60 -3.69
CA PRO A 5 -7.65 13.27 -3.37
C PRO A 5 -8.82 12.28 -3.45
N MET A 6 -8.70 11.28 -4.32
CA MET A 6 -9.70 10.23 -4.56
C MET A 6 -9.39 8.99 -3.70
N LEU A 7 -10.40 8.17 -3.42
CA LEU A 7 -10.28 6.87 -2.74
C LEU A 7 -9.58 6.96 -1.37
N GLN A 8 -9.81 8.06 -0.65
CA GLN A 8 -9.25 8.27 0.68
C GLN A 8 -9.98 7.43 1.73
N LYS A 9 -9.36 7.23 2.89
CA LYS A 9 -10.00 6.51 3.99
C LYS A 9 -11.26 7.23 4.45
N ILE A 10 -12.40 6.54 4.38
CA ILE A 10 -13.70 7.01 4.89
C ILE A 10 -14.28 6.03 5.91
N PRO A 11 -15.25 6.46 6.75
CA PRO A 11 -16.04 5.54 7.55
C PRO A 11 -16.76 4.52 6.65
N VAL A 12 -16.53 3.24 6.92
CA VAL A 12 -17.16 2.14 6.18
C VAL A 12 -18.49 1.80 6.86
N VAL A 13 -19.58 1.93 6.11
CA VAL A 13 -20.91 1.48 6.53
C VAL A 13 -21.37 0.45 5.50
N ARG A 14 -21.43 -0.81 5.91
CA ARG A 14 -21.88 -1.92 5.06
C ARG A 14 -23.41 -1.99 5.05
N ASP A 15 -23.95 -2.52 3.97
CA ASP A 15 -25.38 -2.80 3.84
C ASP A 15 -25.81 -4.04 4.64
N GLN A 16 -27.08 -4.46 4.52
CA GLN A 16 -27.62 -5.62 5.23
C GLN A 16 -26.91 -6.94 4.87
N ASP A 17 -26.40 -7.04 3.64
CA ASP A 17 -25.72 -8.23 3.13
C ASP A 17 -24.21 -8.18 3.39
N GLY A 18 -23.70 -7.06 3.91
CA GLY A 18 -22.29 -6.88 4.25
C GLY A 18 -21.46 -6.25 3.14
N TYR A 19 -22.08 -5.82 2.04
CA TYR A 19 -21.39 -5.20 0.93
C TYR A 19 -21.13 -3.72 1.19
N PHE A 20 -20.10 -3.20 0.51
CA PHE A 20 -19.76 -1.79 0.54
C PHE A 20 -18.92 -1.43 -0.69
N ILE A 21 -19.20 -0.28 -1.27
CA ILE A 21 -18.37 0.31 -2.33
C ILE A 21 -18.05 1.76 -1.97
N HIS A 22 -16.78 2.13 -2.11
CA HIS A 22 -16.34 3.50 -1.89
C HIS A 22 -17.03 4.44 -2.91
N PRO A 23 -17.57 5.61 -2.51
CA PRO A 23 -18.31 6.50 -3.40
C PRO A 23 -17.49 6.96 -4.62
N ASP A 24 -16.19 7.25 -4.44
CA ASP A 24 -15.31 7.58 -5.58
C ASP A 24 -15.12 6.39 -6.54
N LEU A 25 -15.09 5.16 -6.01
CA LEU A 25 -14.97 3.96 -6.83
C LEU A 25 -16.29 3.69 -7.59
N LEU A 26 -17.42 3.85 -6.91
CA LEU A 26 -18.75 3.79 -7.52
C LEU A 26 -18.90 4.84 -8.63
N HIS A 27 -18.43 6.07 -8.41
CA HIS A 27 -18.43 7.13 -9.42
C HIS A 27 -17.54 6.77 -10.62
N PHE A 28 -16.37 6.18 -10.38
CA PHE A 28 -15.51 5.70 -11.45
C PHE A 28 -16.23 4.65 -12.33
N TRP A 29 -16.87 3.66 -11.72
CA TRP A 29 -17.61 2.63 -12.46
C TRP A 29 -18.83 3.16 -13.22
N THR A 30 -19.65 3.97 -12.55
CA THR A 30 -20.92 4.44 -13.13
C THR A 30 -20.75 5.57 -14.13
N VAL A 31 -19.86 6.54 -13.88
CA VAL A 31 -19.72 7.75 -14.70
C VAL A 31 -18.51 7.67 -15.62
N THR A 32 -17.34 7.33 -15.08
CA THR A 32 -16.11 7.32 -15.89
C THR A 32 -16.08 6.11 -16.82
N ARG A 33 -16.71 5.01 -16.40
CA ARG A 33 -16.70 3.73 -17.10
C ARG A 33 -18.01 3.33 -17.77
N ASP A 34 -19.03 4.19 -17.71
CA ASP A 34 -20.33 3.97 -18.37
C ASP A 34 -20.95 2.61 -18.01
N SER A 35 -20.89 2.25 -16.72
CA SER A 35 -21.37 0.96 -16.18
C SER A 35 -20.66 -0.28 -16.76
N ALA A 36 -19.40 -0.16 -17.18
CA ALA A 36 -18.62 -1.32 -17.58
C ALA A 36 -18.47 -2.32 -16.41
N GLU A 37 -18.68 -3.60 -16.69
CA GLU A 37 -18.60 -4.70 -15.72
C GLU A 37 -17.16 -5.06 -15.35
N HIS A 38 -16.19 -4.73 -16.21
CA HIS A 38 -14.78 -5.05 -16.03
C HIS A 38 -13.85 -3.91 -16.44
N CYS A 39 -12.65 -3.91 -15.84
CA CYS A 39 -11.58 -2.97 -16.10
C CYS A 39 -10.32 -3.75 -16.49
N THR A 40 -9.58 -3.31 -17.51
CA THR A 40 -8.28 -3.93 -17.82
C THR A 40 -7.26 -3.61 -16.75
N LYS A 41 -6.20 -4.42 -16.65
CA LYS A 41 -5.12 -4.19 -15.68
C LYS A 41 -4.48 -2.80 -15.85
N GLU A 42 -4.37 -2.32 -17.08
CA GLU A 42 -3.79 -1.01 -17.40
C GLU A 42 -4.70 0.13 -16.95
N GLN A 43 -6.02 -0.02 -17.11
CA GLN A 43 -7.00 0.96 -16.66
C GLN A 43 -7.06 1.02 -15.14
N TRP A 44 -6.97 -0.14 -14.46
CA TRP A 44 -6.88 -0.19 -13.00
C TRP A 44 -5.58 0.46 -12.49
N ALA A 45 -4.45 0.15 -13.11
CA ALA A 45 -3.16 0.78 -12.77
C ALA A 45 -3.18 2.31 -12.99
N ALA A 46 -3.89 2.80 -14.00
CA ALA A 46 -4.07 4.24 -14.21
C ALA A 46 -4.90 4.89 -13.09
N LEU A 47 -5.95 4.21 -12.61
CA LEU A 47 -6.74 4.66 -11.46
C LEU A 47 -5.87 4.69 -10.18
N GLU A 48 -5.10 3.64 -9.91
CA GLU A 48 -4.14 3.60 -8.79
C GLU A 48 -3.16 4.79 -8.84
N ALA A 49 -2.57 5.05 -10.00
CA ALA A 49 -1.64 6.15 -10.20
C ALA A 49 -2.29 7.54 -10.05
N GLN A 50 -3.52 7.70 -10.52
CA GLN A 50 -4.28 8.95 -10.40
C GLN A 50 -4.68 9.23 -8.95
N ALA A 51 -5.09 8.20 -8.20
CA ALA A 51 -5.48 8.32 -6.80
C ALA A 51 -4.28 8.31 -5.83
N GLY A 52 -3.09 7.91 -6.30
CA GLY A 52 -1.89 7.82 -5.46
C GLY A 52 -1.95 6.68 -4.45
N ILE A 53 -2.64 5.59 -4.80
CA ILE A 53 -2.87 4.43 -3.94
C ILE A 53 -2.29 3.15 -4.54
N LYS A 54 -2.24 2.11 -3.72
CA LYS A 54 -2.04 0.73 -4.13
C LYS A 54 -3.18 -0.13 -3.59
N THR A 55 -3.64 -1.09 -4.38
CA THR A 55 -4.72 -2.01 -4.01
C THR A 55 -4.23 -3.44 -3.77
N SER A 56 -4.96 -4.17 -2.92
CA SER A 56 -4.79 -5.59 -2.64
C SER A 56 -6.17 -6.23 -2.54
N ILE A 57 -6.32 -7.43 -3.08
CA ILE A 57 -7.59 -8.15 -3.16
C ILE A 57 -7.49 -9.38 -2.26
N TYR A 58 -8.47 -9.54 -1.40
CA TYR A 58 -8.70 -10.70 -0.56
C TYR A 58 -9.92 -11.43 -1.07
N TYR A 59 -9.89 -12.75 -1.07
CA TYR A 59 -11.00 -13.58 -1.53
C TYR A 59 -11.50 -14.44 -0.38
N LEU A 60 -12.82 -14.57 -0.24
CA LEU A 60 -13.42 -15.38 0.82
C LEU A 60 -13.01 -16.86 0.69
N GLU A 61 -12.77 -17.35 -0.52
CA GLU A 61 -12.27 -18.71 -0.77
C GLU A 61 -10.89 -19.00 -0.16
N SER A 62 -10.13 -17.96 0.19
CA SER A 62 -8.83 -18.11 0.86
C SER A 62 -8.95 -18.33 2.36
N GLU A 63 -10.14 -18.10 2.94
CA GLU A 63 -10.41 -18.37 4.34
C GLU A 63 -10.55 -19.88 4.61
N PRO A 64 -10.33 -20.33 5.86
CA PRO A 64 -10.61 -21.70 6.25
C PRO A 64 -12.06 -22.12 5.97
N ALA A 65 -12.28 -23.39 5.61
CA ALA A 65 -13.61 -23.91 5.30
C ALA A 65 -14.60 -23.81 6.48
N ASP A 66 -14.10 -23.80 7.71
CA ASP A 66 -14.86 -23.64 8.95
C ASP A 66 -15.06 -22.17 9.36
N HIS A 67 -14.55 -21.22 8.57
CA HIS A 67 -14.72 -19.80 8.83
C HIS A 67 -16.22 -19.44 8.80
N PRO A 68 -16.74 -18.70 9.80
CA PRO A 68 -18.18 -18.45 9.93
C PRO A 68 -18.80 -17.77 8.70
N ALA A 69 -18.02 -16.92 8.00
CA ALA A 69 -18.47 -16.29 6.76
C ALA A 69 -18.51 -17.25 5.56
N VAL A 70 -17.59 -18.22 5.49
CA VAL A 70 -17.57 -19.25 4.43
C VAL A 70 -18.81 -20.13 4.57
N VAL A 71 -19.11 -20.56 5.80
CA VAL A 71 -20.32 -21.33 6.12
C VAL A 71 -21.59 -20.51 5.85
N ALA A 72 -21.62 -19.23 6.25
CA ALA A 72 -22.76 -18.35 6.00
C ALA A 72 -23.07 -18.23 4.51
N TYR A 73 -22.04 -17.96 3.71
CA TYR A 73 -22.18 -17.73 2.30
C TYR A 73 -22.50 -19.02 1.54
N TRP A 74 -21.71 -20.09 1.70
CA TRP A 74 -21.88 -21.31 0.92
C TRP A 74 -22.97 -22.26 1.41
N GLU A 75 -23.20 -22.37 2.73
CA GLU A 75 -24.19 -23.31 3.26
C GLU A 75 -25.55 -22.67 3.50
N ARG A 76 -25.59 -21.38 3.90
CA ARG A 76 -26.83 -20.68 4.23
C ARG A 76 -27.31 -19.71 3.15
N GLY A 77 -26.47 -19.39 2.16
CA GLY A 77 -26.78 -18.41 1.12
C GLY A 77 -26.96 -17.00 1.68
N GLU A 78 -26.31 -16.70 2.80
CA GLU A 78 -26.27 -15.36 3.38
C GLU A 78 -25.21 -14.50 2.67
N GLY A 79 -25.22 -13.19 2.90
CA GLY A 79 -24.17 -12.31 2.41
C GLY A 79 -22.85 -12.42 3.20
N VAL A 80 -21.94 -11.48 2.95
CA VAL A 80 -20.62 -11.38 3.58
C VAL A 80 -20.58 -10.53 4.84
N SER A 81 -21.72 -10.31 5.49
CA SER A 81 -21.82 -9.52 6.72
C SER A 81 -20.93 -10.01 7.86
N LEU A 82 -20.65 -11.32 7.90
CA LEU A 82 -19.76 -11.96 8.88
C LEU A 82 -18.28 -11.97 8.47
N TRP A 83 -17.96 -11.52 7.25
CA TRP A 83 -16.58 -11.53 6.76
C TRP A 83 -15.90 -10.20 7.05
N ASN A 84 -14.80 -10.23 7.80
CA ASN A 84 -13.99 -9.05 8.04
C ASN A 84 -12.51 -9.41 7.86
N PRO A 85 -11.97 -9.33 6.63
CA PRO A 85 -10.56 -9.56 6.39
C PRO A 85 -9.71 -8.65 7.26
N ASP A 86 -8.58 -9.19 7.73
CA ASP A 86 -7.58 -8.45 8.51
C ASP A 86 -6.43 -8.04 7.57
N PRO A 87 -6.53 -6.86 6.92
CA PRO A 87 -5.46 -6.40 6.04
C PRO A 87 -4.25 -5.94 6.86
N GLU A 88 -3.12 -5.71 6.21
CA GLU A 88 -1.97 -5.12 6.90
C GLU A 88 -2.30 -3.73 7.50
N PRO A 89 -1.62 -3.31 8.58
CA PRO A 89 -1.78 -1.97 9.12
C PRO A 89 -1.55 -0.89 8.05
N GLY A 90 -2.42 0.11 7.99
CA GLY A 90 -2.34 1.21 7.01
C GLY A 90 -3.23 1.02 5.78
N TRP A 91 -3.80 -0.18 5.60
CA TRP A 91 -4.77 -0.43 4.55
C TRP A 91 -6.20 -0.07 5.00
N TRP A 92 -7.05 0.37 4.07
CA TRP A 92 -8.47 0.65 4.30
C TRP A 92 -9.33 0.03 3.20
N LEU A 93 -10.56 -0.37 3.55
CA LEU A 93 -11.48 -1.00 2.62
C LEU A 93 -11.99 0.02 1.60
N ILE A 94 -11.94 -0.34 0.31
CA ILE A 94 -12.54 0.45 -0.77
C ILE A 94 -13.70 -0.28 -1.45
N GLU A 95 -13.74 -1.61 -1.36
CA GLU A 95 -14.80 -2.42 -1.94
C GLU A 95 -14.90 -3.76 -1.22
N ILE A 96 -16.10 -4.23 -0.95
CA ILE A 96 -16.40 -5.61 -0.59
C ILE A 96 -17.68 -5.99 -1.31
N GLY A 97 -17.58 -7.01 -2.13
CA GLY A 97 -18.57 -7.37 -3.14
C GLY A 97 -18.58 -8.86 -3.41
N ASP A 98 -19.43 -9.24 -4.34
CA ASP A 98 -19.56 -10.60 -4.83
C ASP A 98 -19.62 -10.58 -6.36
N ASN A 99 -18.96 -11.55 -7.00
CA ASN A 99 -18.97 -11.74 -8.44
C ASN A 99 -19.10 -13.24 -8.79
N ASP A 100 -18.99 -13.59 -10.07
CA ASP A 100 -19.14 -14.99 -10.51
C ASP A 100 -18.09 -15.95 -9.90
N ASP A 101 -16.95 -15.44 -9.46
CA ASP A 101 -15.89 -16.20 -8.79
C ASP A 101 -16.07 -16.24 -7.25
N GLY A 102 -17.08 -15.54 -6.73
CA GLY A 102 -17.43 -15.46 -5.33
C GLY A 102 -16.97 -14.17 -4.64
N PRO A 103 -17.07 -14.12 -3.30
CA PRO A 103 -16.91 -12.86 -2.61
C PRO A 103 -15.47 -12.39 -2.50
N TYR A 104 -15.29 -11.09 -2.71
CA TYR A 104 -14.00 -10.43 -2.70
C TYR A 104 -14.03 -9.14 -1.88
N ALA A 105 -12.87 -8.76 -1.35
CA ALA A 105 -12.67 -7.51 -0.64
C ALA A 105 -11.40 -6.83 -1.15
N VAL A 106 -11.53 -5.58 -1.59
CA VAL A 106 -10.44 -4.75 -2.08
C VAL A 106 -10.09 -3.71 -1.02
N TYR A 107 -8.82 -3.73 -0.63
CA TYR A 107 -8.23 -2.75 0.26
C TYR A 107 -7.28 -1.84 -0.50
N ALA A 108 -7.15 -0.60 -0.06
CA ALA A 108 -6.18 0.36 -0.56
C ALA A 108 -5.23 0.81 0.54
N THR A 109 -3.99 1.10 0.16
CA THR A 109 -3.03 1.85 0.97
C THR A 109 -2.44 2.98 0.13
N HIS A 110 -1.74 3.92 0.76
CA HIS A 110 -1.02 4.94 0.02
C HIS A 110 0.17 4.34 -0.74
N ALA A 111 0.37 4.74 -1.99
CA ALA A 111 1.46 4.20 -2.82
C ALA A 111 2.87 4.47 -2.21
N TRP A 112 3.03 5.57 -1.46
CA TRP A 112 4.28 5.85 -0.76
C TRP A 112 4.50 4.98 0.47
N ASP A 113 3.44 4.46 1.09
CA ASP A 113 3.50 3.62 2.28
C ASP A 113 3.94 2.18 1.93
N GLU A 114 3.64 1.72 0.72
CA GLU A 114 4.22 0.50 0.13
C GLU A 114 5.72 0.71 -0.20
N MET A 115 6.08 1.86 -0.77
CA MET A 115 7.46 2.17 -1.16
C MET A 115 8.42 2.20 0.05
N THR A 116 7.95 2.68 1.21
CA THR A 116 8.73 2.70 2.46
C THR A 116 8.81 1.33 3.14
N ARG A 117 7.94 0.37 2.78
CA ARG A 117 7.93 -1.00 3.33
C ARG A 117 8.90 -1.95 2.64
N LYS A 118 9.38 -1.67 1.42
CA LYS A 118 10.47 -2.46 0.85
C LYS A 118 11.73 -2.18 1.67
N PRO A 119 12.33 -3.18 2.33
CA PRO A 119 13.53 -2.95 3.11
C PRO A 119 14.58 -2.31 2.21
N PHE A 120 15.26 -1.32 2.77
CA PHE A 120 16.40 -0.60 2.23
C PHE A 120 17.62 -1.54 2.02
N ASP A 121 17.41 -2.75 1.50
CA ASP A 121 18.42 -3.80 1.31
C ASP A 121 19.39 -3.51 0.17
N ARG A 122 19.26 -2.36 -0.52
CA ARG A 122 20.18 -1.97 -1.59
C ARG A 122 21.30 -1.01 -1.19
N ILE A 123 21.36 -0.51 0.05
CA ILE A 123 22.44 0.44 0.43
C ILE A 123 23.56 -0.20 1.28
N ARG A 124 23.39 -1.43 1.81
CA ARG A 124 24.39 -2.03 2.71
C ARG A 124 25.41 -2.98 2.09
N THR A 125 25.55 -3.05 0.77
CA THR A 125 26.54 -3.98 0.15
C THR A 125 27.89 -3.34 -0.20
N CYS A 126 28.09 -2.03 0.00
CA CYS A 126 29.38 -1.39 -0.32
C CYS A 126 30.34 -1.20 0.88
N CYS A 127 29.95 -1.58 2.12
CA CYS A 127 30.73 -1.21 3.32
C CYS A 127 31.29 -2.39 4.14
N LYS A 128 31.19 -3.65 3.65
CA LYS A 128 31.66 -4.84 4.40
C LYS A 128 32.57 -5.79 3.61
N SER A 129 33.37 -5.28 2.68
CA SER A 129 34.42 -6.08 2.03
C SER A 129 35.78 -5.49 2.34
N ASP A 130 36.35 -5.99 3.43
CA ASP A 130 37.76 -6.08 3.81
C ASP A 130 38.75 -4.93 3.53
N ARG A 131 39.26 -4.46 4.65
CA ARG A 131 40.30 -3.47 4.89
C ARG A 131 41.73 -3.94 4.54
N THR A 132 41.90 -4.81 3.55
CA THR A 132 43.22 -5.37 3.21
C THR A 132 43.34 -5.65 1.72
N HIS A 133 43.35 -4.59 0.90
CA HIS A 133 44.12 -4.51 -0.36
C HIS A 133 44.00 -3.10 -0.96
N CYS A 134 44.65 -2.11 -0.32
CA CYS A 134 45.02 -0.87 -1.00
C CYS A 134 46.54 -0.91 -1.25
N ALA A 135 46.94 -1.65 -2.29
CA ALA A 135 48.28 -1.53 -2.86
C ALA A 135 48.27 -0.37 -3.87
N HIS A 136 49.06 0.65 -3.54
CA HIS A 136 49.37 1.80 -4.37
C HIS A 136 49.83 1.44 -5.80
N ARG A 137 49.22 2.07 -6.82
CA ARG A 137 49.93 2.76 -7.91
C ARG A 137 49.20 4.06 -8.25
N GLY A 138 49.95 5.18 -8.27
CA GLY A 138 49.48 6.55 -8.56
C GLY A 138 48.82 6.68 -9.94
N VAL A 139 48.10 7.75 -10.24
CA VAL A 139 48.66 9.11 -10.45
C VAL A 139 47.73 10.22 -9.93
N ALA A 140 48.38 11.21 -9.32
CA ALA A 140 48.00 12.56 -8.87
C ALA A 140 46.60 13.14 -9.17
N GLY A 141 45.98 13.69 -8.12
CA GLY A 141 44.89 14.68 -8.24
C GLY A 141 44.13 14.94 -6.93
N GLU A 142 44.73 15.76 -6.05
CA GLU A 142 44.13 16.48 -4.91
C GLU A 142 43.49 15.72 -3.73
N LYS A 143 44.13 15.92 -2.57
CA LYS A 143 43.67 15.53 -1.23
C LYS A 143 42.75 16.62 -0.68
N PHE A 144 41.63 16.22 -0.08
CA PHE A 144 41.23 16.75 1.23
C PHE A 144 40.68 15.61 2.08
N ALA A 145 41.52 15.08 2.97
CA ALA A 145 41.09 14.26 4.08
C ALA A 145 40.74 15.20 5.23
N SER A 146 39.46 15.35 5.54
CA SER A 146 39.02 15.81 6.85
C SER A 146 38.73 14.58 7.70
N SER A 147 39.60 14.37 8.66
CA SER A 147 39.48 13.38 9.72
C SER A 147 38.26 13.65 10.57
N GLN A 148 37.19 12.87 10.37
CA GLN A 148 36.37 12.31 11.44
C GLN A 148 35.30 11.42 10.84
N GLY A 149 35.52 10.11 10.91
CA GLY A 149 34.48 9.13 10.65
C GLY A 149 33.40 9.23 11.72
N ARG A 150 32.23 9.76 11.34
CA ARG A 150 30.96 9.48 12.01
C ARG A 150 29.90 9.25 10.93
N CYS A 151 29.42 8.03 10.88
CA CYS A 151 28.15 7.72 10.23
C CYS A 151 27.06 8.34 11.10
N PHE A 152 26.36 9.35 10.60
CA PHE A 152 25.14 9.84 11.24
C PHE A 152 23.99 8.90 10.87
N ASN A 153 23.39 8.27 11.89
CA ASN A 153 22.04 7.71 11.77
C ASN A 153 21.07 8.88 11.63
N VAL A 154 20.19 8.82 10.63
CA VAL A 154 19.05 9.74 10.51
C VAL A 154 17.93 9.24 11.44
N GLU A 155 18.19 9.31 12.74
CA GLU A 155 17.18 9.27 13.80
C GLU A 155 17.63 10.27 14.85
N THR A 156 17.30 11.55 14.64
CA THR A 156 17.04 12.59 15.65
C THR A 156 16.82 13.89 14.86
N LEU A 157 15.61 14.05 14.31
CA LEU A 157 15.11 15.36 13.88
C LEU A 157 13.87 15.68 14.72
N VAL A 158 14.08 15.68 16.04
CA VAL A 158 13.15 16.30 16.98
C VAL A 158 13.98 17.22 17.86
N THR A 159 13.55 18.47 17.89
CA THR A 159 14.05 19.59 18.70
C THR A 159 15.45 20.09 18.37
N LEU A 160 15.51 21.18 17.59
CA LEU A 160 16.34 22.35 17.87
C LEU A 160 15.91 23.47 16.91
N ASN A 161 14.78 24.10 17.20
CA ASN A 161 14.53 25.46 16.74
C ASN A 161 13.87 26.26 17.86
N ALA A 162 14.68 26.64 18.84
CA ALA A 162 14.38 27.68 19.81
C ALA A 162 15.72 28.22 20.31
N ASN A 163 16.26 29.22 19.60
CA ASN A 163 16.98 30.34 20.20
C ASN A 163 17.34 31.35 19.10
N THR A 164 16.42 32.26 18.88
CA THR A 164 16.72 33.60 18.36
C THR A 164 16.56 34.55 19.54
N LEU A 165 17.67 35.06 20.04
CA LEU A 165 17.79 36.32 20.77
C LEU A 165 18.88 37.13 20.07
#